data_AF-A0A2G9NER7-F1
#
_entry.id   AF-A0A2G9NER7-F1
#
_cell.length_a   1.000
_cell.length_b   1.000
_cell.length_c   1.000
_cell.angle_alpha   90.00
_cell.angle_beta   90.00
_cell.angle_gamma   90.00
#
_symmetry.space_group_name_H-M   'P 1'
#
loop_
_entity.id
_entity.type
_entity.pdbx_description
1 polymer ?
#
loop_
_entity_poly.entity_id
_entity_poly.type
_entity_poly.pdbx_seq_one_letter_code
_entity_poly.pdbx_strand_id
1 'polypeptide(L)'
;MLKKRGISPIIASVLLVLIVVVLAAIFAVYGLPFVQNLFGSEDCFEVLGDINFDKSSNYNCYYDDESGQKRTGFSVKIDNEGVKGFRVGLLHEGSSDVIDITQDSTFPIIRMIDGVFGGALNINNKGGVRIYVANGIFERIDMFPILSNGKVCTDSSKALEPVECLDIDVRNSLHDDEGDSGNGECTLNSAYWSNSNGGALSILTVDEGTRVYLTTTGSEECNDKDVNLEIWEDDSSDPDKLNYSPTATFVNGKAIVSWDAEWQCDGFNLFGYCFSDPPEYYFESSLVEDNSKSISSSKIEEDELKVLRTEPVCGNQRIESGETCDPPSDDEVSCQTSEGYDGTRTCLNSCQYDECNTDQFCGDGEVNGGENCITCPEDAGQCPQCTLDSDCDDNNICNGQETCDVDGQCVSGTQLQCGVYQCYPDTGCGFCGDGEVNGDEQCEIGDSRLCLSDGTSGDAGGLGGFSGMAPGSGNDGTQTCTAQCTWDECVADP
;
A
#
# COMPACT_ATOMS: atom_id res chain seq x y z
N MET A 1 -8.99 -42.95 -83.56
CA MET A 1 -8.87 -43.09 -82.10
C MET A 1 -7.41 -42.98 -81.71
N LEU A 2 -6.95 -41.80 -81.27
CA LEU A 2 -5.58 -41.61 -80.80
C LEU A 2 -5.44 -42.25 -79.41
N LYS A 3 -4.72 -43.37 -79.34
CA LYS A 3 -4.42 -44.11 -78.12
C LYS A 3 -3.45 -43.27 -77.28
N LYS A 4 -3.99 -42.40 -76.40
CA LYS A 4 -3.18 -41.62 -75.44
C LYS A 4 -2.44 -42.62 -74.55
N ARG A 5 -1.11 -42.68 -74.68
CA ARG A 5 -0.26 -43.43 -73.76
C ARG A 5 -0.30 -42.68 -72.43
N GLY A 6 -0.83 -43.32 -71.38
CA GLY A 6 -0.82 -42.77 -70.04
C GLY A 6 0.62 -42.53 -69.61
N ILE A 7 0.95 -41.28 -69.27
CA ILE A 7 2.22 -40.96 -68.61
C ILE A 7 2.23 -41.73 -67.29
N SER A 8 3.34 -42.43 -67.03
CA SER A 8 3.50 -43.19 -65.79
C SER A 8 3.34 -42.24 -64.59
N PRO A 9 2.50 -42.57 -63.59
CA PRO A 9 2.31 -41.74 -62.39
C PRO A 9 3.62 -41.37 -61.71
N ILE A 10 4.62 -42.26 -61.74
CA ILE A 10 5.95 -42.04 -61.16
C ILE A 10 6.67 -40.86 -61.86
N ILE A 11 6.57 -40.77 -63.19
CA ILE A 11 7.22 -39.70 -63.96
C ILE A 11 6.57 -38.35 -63.63
N ALA A 12 5.24 -38.32 -63.45
CA ALA A 12 4.53 -37.11 -63.07
C ALA A 12 4.96 -36.61 -61.67
N SER A 13 5.07 -37.51 -60.69
CA SER A 13 5.50 -37.13 -59.33
C SER A 13 6.94 -36.61 -59.30
N VAL A 14 7.87 -37.29 -59.99
CA VAL A 14 9.28 -36.85 -60.05
C VAL A 14 9.40 -35.49 -60.73
N LEU A 15 8.66 -35.25 -61.82
CA LEU A 15 8.67 -33.97 -62.52
C LEU A 15 8.10 -32.85 -61.64
N LEU A 16 7.04 -33.11 -60.89
CA LEU A 16 6.43 -32.13 -59.99
C LEU A 16 7.39 -31.73 -58.86
N VAL A 17 8.06 -32.70 -58.24
CA VAL A 17 9.07 -32.42 -57.21
C VAL A 17 10.22 -31.59 -57.79
N LEU A 18 10.70 -31.93 -58.99
CA LEU A 18 11.76 -31.16 -59.66
C LEU A 18 11.33 -29.71 -59.94
N ILE A 19 10.08 -29.49 -60.38
CA ILE A 19 9.55 -28.14 -60.61
C ILE A 19 9.49 -27.35 -59.30
N VAL A 20 9.04 -27.96 -58.21
CA VAL A 20 8.99 -27.29 -56.89
C VAL A 20 10.39 -26.89 -56.42
N VAL A 21 11.39 -27.77 -56.57
CA VAL A 21 12.78 -27.47 -56.19
C VAL A 21 13.36 -26.35 -57.05
N VAL A 22 13.11 -26.36 -58.36
CA VAL A 22 13.56 -25.28 -59.27
C VAL A 22 12.88 -23.96 -58.94
N LEU A 23 11.58 -23.95 -58.66
CA LEU A 23 10.86 -22.75 -58.26
C LEU A 23 11.37 -22.20 -56.93
N ALA A 24 11.65 -23.07 -55.94
CA ALA A 24 12.25 -22.66 -54.68
C ALA A 24 13.64 -22.05 -54.88
N ALA A 25 14.47 -22.62 -55.77
CA ALA A 25 15.79 -22.08 -56.09
C ALA A 25 15.71 -20.73 -56.82
N ILE A 26 14.78 -20.57 -57.78
CA ILE A 26 14.53 -19.29 -58.45
C ILE A 26 14.06 -18.24 -57.43
N PHE A 27 13.16 -18.61 -56.53
CA PHE A 27 12.67 -17.72 -55.49
C PHE A 27 13.77 -17.34 -54.50
N ALA A 28 14.66 -18.26 -54.12
CA ALA A 28 15.78 -17.96 -53.25
C ALA A 28 16.81 -17.02 -53.91
N VAL A 29 17.11 -17.21 -55.20
CA VAL A 29 18.13 -16.41 -55.90
C VAL A 29 17.60 -15.06 -56.37
N TYR A 30 16.34 -14.96 -56.79
CA TYR A 30 15.78 -13.74 -57.37
C TYR A 30 14.70 -13.11 -56.49
N GLY A 31 13.88 -13.93 -55.82
CA GLY A 31 12.83 -13.44 -54.93
C GLY A 31 13.40 -12.77 -53.69
N LEU A 32 14.35 -13.41 -52.99
CA LEU A 32 14.92 -12.84 -51.75
C LEU A 32 15.66 -11.51 -52.00
N PRO A 33 16.58 -11.39 -52.98
CA PRO A 33 17.26 -10.12 -53.20
C PRO A 33 16.34 -9.03 -53.76
N PHE A 34 15.30 -9.41 -54.52
CA PHE A 34 14.30 -8.45 -54.99
C PHE A 34 13.51 -7.87 -53.82
N VAL A 35 13.07 -8.72 -52.87
CA VAL A 35 12.40 -8.28 -51.64
C VAL A 35 13.33 -7.40 -50.80
N GLN A 36 14.59 -7.79 -50.60
CA GLN A 36 15.56 -6.98 -49.85
C GLN A 36 15.82 -5.61 -50.49
N ASN A 37 15.91 -5.54 -51.82
CA ASN A 37 16.09 -4.27 -52.54
C ASN A 37 14.81 -3.42 -52.59
N LEU A 38 13.63 -4.04 -52.51
CA LEU A 38 12.36 -3.31 -52.50
C LEU A 38 12.17 -2.54 -51.19
N PHE A 39 12.60 -3.12 -50.06
CA PHE A 39 12.37 -2.56 -48.72
C PHE A 39 13.51 -1.72 -48.17
N GLY A 40 14.51 -1.37 -49.00
CA GLY A 40 15.46 -0.28 -48.75
C GLY A 40 16.41 -0.40 -47.56
N SER A 41 16.26 -1.36 -46.65
CA SER A 41 17.25 -1.80 -45.65
C SER A 41 16.67 -2.92 -44.81
N GLU A 42 17.50 -3.91 -44.49
CA GLU A 42 17.20 -4.96 -43.49
C GLU A 42 16.68 -4.34 -42.17
N ASP A 43 17.22 -3.19 -41.75
CA ASP A 43 16.84 -2.49 -40.52
C ASP A 43 15.34 -2.12 -40.42
N CYS A 44 14.69 -1.77 -41.55
CA CYS A 44 13.27 -1.40 -41.53
C CYS A 44 12.35 -2.61 -41.46
N PHE A 45 12.86 -3.77 -41.90
CA PHE A 45 12.09 -5.01 -41.86
C PHE A 45 12.03 -5.58 -40.45
N GLU A 46 13.08 -5.40 -39.66
CA GLU A 46 13.12 -5.86 -38.26
C GLU A 46 12.13 -5.12 -37.36
N VAL A 47 11.76 -3.88 -37.70
CA VAL A 47 10.80 -3.07 -36.94
C VAL A 47 9.37 -3.09 -37.51
N LEU A 48 9.13 -3.87 -38.57
CA LEU A 48 7.82 -3.93 -39.22
C LEU A 48 6.80 -4.57 -38.29
N GLY A 49 5.89 -3.75 -37.76
CA GLY A 49 4.85 -4.20 -36.83
C GLY A 49 5.19 -3.97 -35.37
N ASP A 50 6.36 -3.41 -35.06
CA ASP A 50 6.73 -3.05 -33.69
C ASP A 50 6.31 -1.63 -33.30
N ILE A 51 5.71 -0.88 -34.23
CA ILE A 51 5.00 0.35 -33.92
C ILE A 51 3.57 0.24 -34.43
N ASN A 52 2.59 0.46 -33.55
CA ASN A 52 1.18 0.39 -33.91
C ASN A 52 0.37 1.43 -33.13
N PHE A 53 -0.79 1.79 -33.68
CA PHE A 53 -1.83 2.43 -32.88
C PHE A 53 -2.40 1.43 -31.90
N ASP A 54 -2.53 1.80 -30.63
CA ASP A 54 -3.07 0.89 -29.63
C ASP A 54 -4.58 0.81 -29.74
N LYS A 55 -5.10 -0.32 -30.25
CA LYS A 55 -6.53 -0.45 -30.56
C LYS A 55 -7.41 -0.61 -29.32
N SER A 56 -6.83 -0.97 -28.17
CA SER A 56 -7.54 -0.96 -26.87
C SER A 56 -7.80 0.45 -26.36
N SER A 57 -7.00 1.43 -26.81
CA SER A 57 -7.14 2.80 -26.37
C SER A 57 -8.37 3.48 -26.98
N ASN A 58 -9.23 4.03 -26.11
CA ASN A 58 -10.37 4.87 -26.50
C ASN A 58 -9.95 6.25 -27.05
N TYR A 59 -8.65 6.58 -27.00
CA TYR A 59 -8.11 7.87 -27.42
C TYR A 59 -7.87 8.00 -28.93
N ASN A 60 -8.10 6.96 -29.73
CA ASN A 60 -7.94 7.00 -31.20
C ASN A 60 -9.15 7.66 -31.88
N CYS A 61 -9.49 8.87 -31.44
CA CYS A 61 -10.72 9.55 -31.79
C CYS A 61 -10.49 11.06 -31.96
N TYR A 62 -11.45 11.74 -32.55
CA TYR A 62 -11.47 13.19 -32.66
C TYR A 62 -12.66 13.79 -31.90
N TYR A 63 -12.49 15.06 -31.54
CA TYR A 63 -13.47 15.86 -30.85
C TYR A 63 -13.59 17.23 -31.54
N ASP A 64 -14.84 17.68 -31.71
CA ASP A 64 -15.23 19.02 -32.17
C ASP A 64 -16.13 19.62 -31.09
N ASP A 65 -15.69 20.68 -30.43
CA ASP A 65 -16.49 21.36 -29.40
C ASP A 65 -17.38 22.47 -30.02
N GLU A 66 -18.38 22.91 -29.25
CA GLU A 66 -19.23 24.03 -29.68
C GLU A 66 -18.47 25.36 -29.72
N SER A 67 -17.31 25.44 -29.05
CA SER A 67 -16.40 26.59 -29.03
C SER A 67 -15.50 26.66 -30.28
N GLY A 68 -15.57 25.68 -31.17
CA GLY A 68 -14.77 25.54 -32.39
C GLY A 68 -13.35 24.99 -32.18
N GLN A 69 -13.01 24.50 -30.98
CA GLN A 69 -11.79 23.72 -30.77
C GLN A 69 -11.96 22.32 -31.35
N LYS A 70 -10.94 21.93 -32.12
CA LYS A 70 -10.89 20.69 -32.85
C LYS A 70 -9.66 19.93 -32.40
N ARG A 71 -9.82 18.72 -31.90
CA ARG A 71 -8.71 17.90 -31.38
C ARG A 71 -8.79 16.49 -31.93
N THR A 72 -7.65 15.87 -32.18
CA THR A 72 -7.57 14.46 -32.54
C THR A 72 -6.57 13.78 -31.62
N GLY A 73 -7.06 12.82 -30.83
CA GLY A 73 -6.24 11.93 -30.05
C GLY A 73 -5.75 10.74 -30.89
N PHE A 74 -4.56 10.25 -30.59
CA PHE A 74 -4.10 8.95 -31.06
C PHE A 74 -3.11 8.34 -30.07
N SER A 75 -3.20 7.03 -29.90
CA SER A 75 -2.35 6.23 -29.02
C SER A 75 -1.28 5.52 -29.83
N VAL A 76 -0.04 5.50 -29.33
CA VAL A 76 1.09 4.87 -30.02
C VAL A 76 1.76 3.89 -29.07
N LYS A 77 1.87 2.63 -29.52
CA LYS A 77 2.60 1.55 -28.86
C LYS A 77 3.89 1.25 -29.63
N ILE A 78 5.00 1.15 -28.91
CA ILE A 78 6.33 0.81 -29.47
C ILE A 78 6.85 -0.43 -28.76
N ASP A 79 7.08 -1.53 -29.49
CA ASP A 79 7.50 -2.84 -28.97
C ASP A 79 8.98 -3.17 -29.26
N ASN A 80 9.72 -2.26 -29.91
CA ASN A 80 11.12 -2.48 -30.29
C ASN A 80 12.04 -1.31 -29.88
N GLU A 81 13.11 -1.64 -29.14
CA GLU A 81 14.13 -0.70 -28.65
C GLU A 81 14.93 -0.01 -29.77
N GLY A 82 14.93 -0.57 -30.98
CA GLY A 82 15.56 0.02 -32.16
C GLY A 82 14.86 1.27 -32.68
N VAL A 83 13.61 1.50 -32.28
CA VAL A 83 12.80 2.67 -32.65
C VAL A 83 13.06 3.81 -31.68
N LYS A 84 13.60 4.94 -32.18
CA LYS A 84 13.86 6.16 -31.38
C LYS A 84 12.79 7.23 -31.50
N GLY A 85 11.79 6.97 -32.32
CA GLY A 85 10.66 7.86 -32.55
C GLY A 85 9.88 7.46 -33.77
N PHE A 86 9.02 8.35 -34.23
CA PHE A 86 8.16 8.09 -35.36
C PHE A 86 7.82 9.38 -36.08
N ARG A 87 7.71 9.28 -37.40
CA ARG A 87 7.13 10.31 -38.25
C ARG A 87 5.63 10.10 -38.28
N VAL A 88 4.87 11.13 -37.97
CA VAL A 88 3.43 11.17 -38.10
C VAL A 88 3.03 12.08 -39.26
N GLY A 89 2.20 11.56 -40.17
CA GLY A 89 1.51 12.31 -41.20
C GLY A 89 0.08 12.56 -40.75
N LEU A 90 -0.31 13.82 -40.58
CA LEU A 90 -1.64 14.24 -40.21
C LEU A 90 -2.36 14.77 -41.46
N LEU A 91 -3.28 13.99 -42.02
CA LEU A 91 -3.97 14.30 -43.28
C LEU A 91 -5.34 14.94 -43.01
N HIS A 92 -5.64 16.05 -43.68
CA HIS A 92 -6.93 16.73 -43.62
C HIS A 92 -7.25 17.38 -44.98
N GLU A 93 -8.50 17.35 -45.46
CA GLU A 93 -9.04 18.04 -46.66
C GLU A 93 -8.01 18.61 -47.67
N GLY A 94 -7.22 17.73 -48.30
CA GLY A 94 -6.28 18.09 -49.37
C GLY A 94 -4.92 18.66 -48.93
N SER A 95 -4.62 18.65 -47.64
CA SER A 95 -3.33 19.02 -47.03
C SER A 95 -2.83 17.91 -46.09
N SER A 96 -1.55 17.96 -45.77
CA SER A 96 -0.92 17.02 -44.85
C SER A 96 0.21 17.71 -44.10
N ASP A 97 0.21 17.60 -42.77
CA ASP A 97 1.34 17.97 -41.93
C ASP A 97 2.17 16.73 -41.65
N VAL A 98 3.49 16.84 -41.74
CA VAL A 98 4.42 15.73 -41.47
C VAL A 98 5.37 16.14 -40.39
N ILE A 99 5.38 15.39 -39.29
CA ILE A 99 6.08 15.73 -38.05
C ILE A 99 6.93 14.55 -37.61
N ASP A 100 8.19 14.81 -37.26
CA ASP A 100 9.09 13.80 -36.72
C ASP A 100 9.10 13.87 -35.20
N ILE A 101 8.32 13.01 -34.55
CA ILE A 101 8.27 12.92 -33.09
C ILE A 101 9.47 12.08 -32.63
N THR A 102 10.37 12.75 -31.91
CA THR A 102 11.56 12.19 -31.26
C THR A 102 11.60 12.63 -29.79
N GLN A 103 12.47 12.03 -28.98
CA GLN A 103 12.58 12.38 -27.56
C GLN A 103 12.91 13.88 -27.42
N ASP A 104 12.15 14.57 -26.58
CA ASP A 104 12.24 16.02 -26.28
C ASP A 104 11.94 16.95 -27.46
N SER A 105 11.37 16.43 -28.55
CA SER A 105 10.90 17.26 -29.67
C SER A 105 9.69 18.11 -29.26
N THR A 106 9.55 19.31 -29.84
CA THR A 106 8.47 20.25 -29.51
C THR A 106 7.73 20.66 -30.77
N PHE A 107 6.40 20.59 -30.76
CA PHE A 107 5.58 21.00 -31.91
C PHE A 107 4.36 21.80 -31.46
N PRO A 108 4.06 22.97 -32.08
CA PRO A 108 2.91 23.79 -31.67
C PRO A 108 1.54 23.11 -31.81
N ILE A 109 1.45 22.07 -32.64
CA ILE A 109 0.19 21.41 -32.99
C ILE A 109 0.04 20.02 -32.39
N ILE A 110 1.03 19.52 -31.63
CA ILE A 110 0.97 18.23 -30.95
C ILE A 110 1.39 18.41 -29.49
N ARG A 111 0.69 17.74 -28.59
CA ARG A 111 1.07 17.53 -27.19
C ARG A 111 0.89 16.08 -26.79
N MET A 112 1.43 15.70 -25.64
CA MET A 112 0.97 14.50 -24.93
C MET A 112 -0.33 14.83 -24.19
N ILE A 113 -1.14 13.82 -23.87
CA ILE A 113 -2.42 14.01 -23.14
C ILE A 113 -2.27 14.78 -21.82
N ASP A 114 -1.14 14.62 -21.11
CA ASP A 114 -0.84 15.35 -19.87
C ASP A 114 0.16 16.52 -20.10
N GLY A 115 0.38 16.89 -21.35
CA GLY A 115 1.32 17.94 -21.75
C GLY A 115 0.62 19.20 -22.23
N VAL A 116 1.42 20.21 -22.57
CA VAL A 116 0.97 21.46 -23.22
C VAL A 116 1.35 21.48 -24.69
N PHE A 117 0.59 22.19 -25.53
CA PHE A 117 0.96 22.36 -26.95
C PHE A 117 2.29 23.11 -27.08
N GLY A 118 3.19 22.57 -27.90
CA GLY A 118 4.57 23.08 -28.00
C GLY A 118 5.49 22.65 -26.85
N GLY A 119 5.00 21.86 -25.89
CA GLY A 119 5.82 21.21 -24.87
C GLY A 119 6.74 20.13 -25.44
N ALA A 120 7.72 19.73 -24.63
CA ALA A 120 8.61 18.62 -24.98
C ALA A 120 7.84 17.30 -24.99
N LEU A 121 7.93 16.56 -26.09
CA LEU A 121 7.29 15.26 -26.28
C LEU A 121 8.21 14.15 -25.78
N ASN A 122 7.64 13.17 -25.10
CA ASN A 122 8.34 11.97 -24.65
C ASN A 122 7.87 10.78 -25.47
N ILE A 123 8.80 9.89 -25.82
CA ILE A 123 8.47 8.62 -26.47
C ILE A 123 8.67 7.50 -25.47
N ASN A 124 7.65 6.65 -25.35
CA ASN A 124 7.72 5.51 -24.45
C ASN A 124 8.83 4.53 -24.83
N ASN A 125 9.38 3.92 -23.79
CA ASN A 125 10.23 2.74 -23.92
C ASN A 125 9.41 1.55 -24.45
N LYS A 126 10.13 0.50 -24.88
CA LYS A 126 9.55 -0.75 -25.36
C LYS A 126 8.41 -1.26 -24.45
N GLY A 127 7.25 -1.53 -25.05
CA GLY A 127 6.04 -2.06 -24.42
C GLY A 127 5.04 -1.00 -23.99
N GLY A 128 5.44 0.26 -23.82
CA GLY A 128 4.55 1.32 -23.34
C GLY A 128 3.63 1.89 -24.42
N VAL A 129 2.46 2.41 -24.00
CA VAL A 129 1.50 3.15 -24.84
C VAL A 129 1.50 4.62 -24.44
N ARG A 130 1.69 5.54 -25.40
CA ARG A 130 1.62 6.99 -25.16
C ARG A 130 0.53 7.61 -26.00
N ILE A 131 -0.26 8.49 -25.39
CA ILE A 131 -1.33 9.21 -26.06
C ILE A 131 -0.85 10.60 -26.44
N TYR A 132 -1.06 10.95 -27.70
CA TYR A 132 -0.78 12.26 -28.27
C TYR A 132 -2.07 12.92 -28.70
N VAL A 133 -2.12 14.25 -28.57
CA VAL A 133 -3.25 15.07 -28.97
C VAL A 133 -2.76 16.07 -30.01
N ALA A 134 -3.36 16.01 -31.20
CA ALA A 134 -3.11 16.96 -32.26
C ALA A 134 -4.20 18.05 -32.29
N ASN A 135 -3.79 19.29 -32.57
CA ASN A 135 -4.69 20.42 -32.75
C ASN A 135 -5.27 20.41 -34.17
N GLY A 136 -6.54 20.02 -34.30
CA GLY A 136 -7.27 19.83 -35.55
C GLY A 136 -8.07 18.52 -35.57
N ILE A 137 -8.96 18.39 -36.56
CA ILE A 137 -9.58 17.11 -36.94
C ILE A 137 -8.84 16.60 -38.16
N PHE A 138 -8.32 15.37 -38.08
CA PHE A 138 -7.61 14.72 -39.17
C PHE A 138 -8.39 13.50 -39.65
N GLU A 139 -8.58 13.41 -40.96
CA GLU A 139 -9.29 12.30 -41.60
C GLU A 139 -8.48 11.00 -41.50
N ARG A 140 -7.16 11.13 -41.52
CA ARG A 140 -6.23 10.01 -41.47
C ARG A 140 -4.92 10.41 -40.82
N ILE A 141 -4.39 9.50 -40.00
CA ILE A 141 -3.09 9.62 -39.37
C ILE A 141 -2.22 8.47 -39.86
N ASP A 142 -1.13 8.79 -40.55
CA ASP A 142 -0.12 7.82 -40.96
C ASP A 142 1.09 7.87 -40.01
N MET A 143 1.63 6.71 -39.64
CA MET A 143 2.76 6.62 -38.73
C MET A 143 3.87 5.76 -39.30
N PHE A 144 5.11 6.25 -39.24
CA PHE A 144 6.31 5.61 -39.77
C PHE A 144 7.42 5.59 -38.71
N PRO A 145 8.03 4.44 -38.38
CA PRO A 145 9.08 4.38 -37.38
C PRO A 145 10.35 5.12 -37.83
N ILE A 146 11.00 5.78 -36.87
CA ILE A 146 12.33 6.38 -36.98
C ILE A 146 13.29 5.51 -36.17
N LEU A 147 14.26 4.92 -36.87
CA LEU A 147 15.26 4.03 -36.28
C LEU A 147 16.33 4.81 -35.51
N SER A 148 17.09 4.10 -34.69
CA SER A 148 18.22 4.65 -33.92
C SER A 148 19.29 5.35 -34.76
N ASN A 149 19.42 5.02 -36.04
CA ASN A 149 20.33 5.66 -37.00
C ASN A 149 19.72 6.91 -37.67
N GLY A 150 18.52 7.32 -37.29
CA GLY A 150 17.77 8.44 -37.85
C GLY A 150 17.03 8.13 -39.16
N LYS A 151 17.07 6.87 -39.62
CA LYS A 151 16.36 6.46 -40.84
C LYS A 151 14.86 6.34 -40.58
N VAL A 152 14.06 6.91 -41.48
CA VAL A 152 12.60 6.79 -41.49
C VAL A 152 12.19 5.64 -42.40
N CYS A 153 11.38 4.71 -41.91
CA CYS A 153 10.89 3.59 -42.69
C CYS A 153 9.56 3.95 -43.38
N THR A 154 9.61 4.35 -44.65
CA THR A 154 8.43 4.84 -45.39
C THR A 154 7.45 3.74 -45.81
N ASP A 155 7.90 2.50 -45.92
CA ASP A 155 7.07 1.38 -46.40
C ASP A 155 6.34 0.64 -45.27
N SER A 156 6.59 1.01 -44.01
CA SER A 156 6.01 0.41 -42.81
C SER A 156 4.90 1.26 -42.20
N SER A 157 4.19 2.03 -43.02
CA SER A 157 3.13 2.93 -42.55
C SER A 157 1.99 2.16 -41.87
N LYS A 158 1.63 2.57 -40.67
CA LYS A 158 0.33 2.26 -40.08
C LYS A 158 -0.60 3.45 -40.31
N ALA A 159 -1.84 3.17 -40.65
CA ALA A 159 -2.86 4.20 -40.81
C ALA A 159 -3.92 4.05 -39.73
N LEU A 160 -4.36 5.17 -39.18
CA LEU A 160 -5.52 5.30 -38.32
C LEU A 160 -6.50 6.26 -38.99
N GLU A 161 -7.79 5.91 -39.00
CA GLU A 161 -8.90 6.77 -39.39
C GLU A 161 -9.66 7.09 -38.10
N PRO A 162 -9.39 8.24 -37.45
CA PRO A 162 -9.99 8.58 -36.16
C PRO A 162 -11.52 8.65 -36.28
N VAL A 163 -12.22 8.11 -35.28
CA VAL A 163 -13.68 8.22 -35.16
C VAL A 163 -14.05 9.31 -34.16
N GLU A 164 -15.30 9.76 -34.10
CA GLU A 164 -15.72 10.72 -33.08
C GLU A 164 -15.63 10.10 -31.67
N CYS A 165 -15.11 10.84 -30.69
CA CYS A 165 -15.01 10.36 -29.31
C CYS A 165 -16.40 10.20 -28.69
N LEU A 166 -16.78 8.96 -28.34
CA LEU A 166 -18.07 8.65 -27.71
C LEU A 166 -18.03 8.78 -26.19
N ASP A 167 -16.85 8.63 -25.61
CA ASP A 167 -16.63 8.69 -24.16
C ASP A 167 -16.39 10.14 -23.72
N ILE A 168 -17.17 10.59 -22.72
CA ILE A 168 -17.09 11.96 -22.23
C ILE A 168 -15.80 12.24 -21.47
N ASP A 169 -15.23 11.23 -20.81
CA ASP A 169 -14.00 11.41 -20.03
C ASP A 169 -12.81 11.55 -20.98
N VAL A 170 -12.75 10.70 -22.02
CA VAL A 170 -11.78 10.85 -23.12
C VAL A 170 -11.89 12.23 -23.76
N ARG A 171 -13.12 12.69 -24.02
CA ARG A 171 -13.39 13.99 -24.60
C ARG A 171 -12.86 15.12 -23.72
N ASN A 172 -13.11 15.04 -22.42
CA ASN A 172 -12.64 16.04 -21.45
C ASN A 172 -11.10 16.05 -21.39
N SER A 173 -10.43 14.90 -21.39
CA SER A 173 -8.96 14.82 -21.40
C SER A 173 -8.32 15.33 -22.70
N LEU A 174 -9.02 15.24 -23.84
CA LEU A 174 -8.57 15.89 -25.07
C LEU A 174 -8.79 17.41 -25.06
N HIS A 175 -9.77 17.87 -24.28
CA HIS A 175 -10.26 19.24 -24.32
C HIS A 175 -9.36 20.24 -23.63
N ASP A 176 -8.52 19.83 -22.66
CA ASP A 176 -7.74 20.69 -21.75
C ASP A 176 -7.85 22.18 -22.04
N ASP A 177 -8.64 22.85 -21.18
CA ASP A 177 -8.87 24.29 -21.18
C ASP A 177 -7.55 25.06 -21.03
N GLU A 178 -6.74 25.11 -22.08
CA GLU A 178 -5.53 25.95 -22.23
C GLU A 178 -5.90 27.46 -22.27
N GLY A 179 -7.09 27.84 -21.79
CA GLY A 179 -7.71 29.14 -22.00
C GLY A 179 -8.18 29.89 -20.75
N ASP A 180 -8.28 29.27 -19.57
CA ASP A 180 -8.61 30.02 -18.34
C ASP A 180 -7.38 30.30 -17.48
N SER A 181 -6.44 31.04 -18.06
CA SER A 181 -5.39 31.77 -17.31
C SER A 181 -5.96 33.03 -16.62
N GLY A 182 -7.19 32.95 -16.11
CA GLY A 182 -7.97 34.09 -15.61
C GLY A 182 -7.99 34.27 -14.10
N ASN A 183 -7.75 33.22 -13.31
CA ASN A 183 -7.62 33.32 -11.86
C ASN A 183 -6.48 32.41 -11.46
N GLY A 184 -5.43 32.96 -10.83
CA GLY A 184 -4.24 32.22 -10.37
C GLY A 184 -4.54 31.22 -9.25
N GLU A 185 -5.39 30.26 -9.55
CA GLU A 185 -5.75 29.14 -8.69
C GLU A 185 -4.89 27.93 -9.04
N CYS A 186 -4.59 27.13 -8.03
CA CYS A 186 -3.86 25.89 -8.23
C CYS A 186 -4.77 24.86 -8.89
N THR A 187 -4.28 24.28 -9.98
CA THR A 187 -4.90 23.15 -10.69
C THR A 187 -3.97 21.95 -10.61
N LEU A 188 -4.50 20.81 -10.17
CA LEU A 188 -3.79 19.53 -10.17
C LEU A 188 -3.81 18.96 -11.59
N ASN A 189 -2.65 18.62 -12.14
CA ASN A 189 -2.50 18.21 -13.53
C ASN A 189 -2.40 16.69 -13.69
N SER A 190 -1.66 16.02 -12.80
CA SER A 190 -1.54 14.55 -12.82
C SER A 190 -1.17 13.99 -11.45
N ALA A 191 -1.50 12.71 -11.24
CA ALA A 191 -1.04 11.90 -10.11
C ALA A 191 -0.54 10.56 -10.64
N TYR A 192 0.63 10.10 -10.18
CA TYR A 192 1.19 8.82 -10.63
C TYR A 192 2.19 8.24 -9.63
N TRP A 193 2.38 6.92 -9.69
CA TRP A 193 3.41 6.19 -8.95
C TRP A 193 4.80 6.39 -9.58
N SER A 194 5.81 6.63 -8.75
CA SER A 194 7.16 7.00 -9.17
C SER A 194 8.25 6.31 -8.34
N ASN A 195 9.47 6.26 -8.88
CA ASN A 195 10.65 5.75 -8.19
C ASN A 195 11.40 6.86 -7.44
N SER A 196 12.50 6.50 -6.75
CA SER A 196 13.32 7.44 -5.98
C SER A 196 13.96 8.57 -6.79
N ASN A 197 13.99 8.45 -8.12
CA ASN A 197 14.47 9.50 -9.02
C ASN A 197 13.35 10.42 -9.52
N GLY A 198 12.11 10.24 -9.05
CA GLY A 198 10.93 11.03 -9.47
C GLY A 198 10.43 10.72 -10.88
N GLY A 199 10.95 9.65 -11.50
CA GLY A 199 10.43 9.12 -12.76
C GLY A 199 9.24 8.21 -12.50
N ALA A 200 8.22 8.26 -13.37
CA ALA A 200 7.09 7.34 -13.32
C ALA A 200 7.57 5.88 -13.34
N LEU A 201 6.91 5.01 -12.58
CA LEU A 201 7.20 3.57 -12.60
C LEU A 201 6.85 3.00 -13.97
N SER A 202 7.79 2.29 -14.59
CA SER A 202 7.56 1.60 -15.86
C SER A 202 6.84 0.26 -15.71
N ILE A 203 6.77 -0.25 -14.48
CA ILE A 203 6.11 -1.51 -14.09
C ILE A 203 5.45 -1.23 -12.74
N LEU A 204 4.15 -1.45 -12.65
CA LEU A 204 3.33 -1.18 -11.46
C LEU A 204 3.17 -2.45 -10.62
N THR A 205 4.26 -3.19 -10.46
CA THR A 205 4.30 -4.38 -9.62
C THR A 205 5.54 -4.28 -8.76
N VAL A 206 5.36 -4.28 -7.44
CA VAL A 206 6.42 -4.13 -6.46
C VAL A 206 6.29 -5.19 -5.37
N ASP A 207 7.40 -5.56 -4.76
CA ASP A 207 7.39 -6.46 -3.60
C ASP A 207 6.98 -5.69 -2.34
N GLU A 208 6.40 -6.39 -1.36
CA GLU A 208 6.07 -5.85 -0.04
C GLU A 208 7.24 -5.09 0.61
N GLY A 209 6.89 -4.03 1.31
CA GLY A 209 7.70 -2.98 1.92
C GLY A 209 8.54 -2.16 0.93
N THR A 210 8.45 -2.40 -0.39
CA THR A 210 9.22 -1.61 -1.36
C THR A 210 8.79 -0.16 -1.26
N ARG A 211 9.75 0.74 -1.09
CA ARG A 211 9.46 2.18 -1.03
C ARG A 211 9.11 2.72 -2.42
N VAL A 212 7.86 3.11 -2.59
CA VAL A 212 7.32 3.79 -3.77
C VAL A 212 7.06 5.26 -3.47
N TYR A 213 6.93 6.09 -4.50
CA TYR A 213 6.71 7.52 -4.37
C TYR A 213 5.43 7.92 -5.09
N LEU A 214 4.53 8.60 -4.39
CA LEU A 214 3.31 9.17 -4.96
C LEU A 214 3.65 10.59 -5.39
N THR A 215 3.60 10.84 -6.69
CA THR A 215 3.88 12.17 -7.25
C THR A 215 2.60 12.79 -7.78
N THR A 216 2.29 13.99 -7.30
CA THR A 216 1.26 14.86 -7.86
C THR A 216 1.93 16.04 -8.54
N THR A 217 1.50 16.37 -9.76
CA THR A 217 1.92 17.57 -10.47
C THR A 217 0.78 18.58 -10.54
N GLY A 218 1.13 19.86 -10.56
CA GLY A 218 0.16 20.94 -10.63
C GLY A 218 0.71 22.17 -11.35
N SER A 219 -0.16 23.14 -11.58
CA SER A 219 0.17 24.46 -12.13
C SER A 219 1.21 25.21 -11.28
N GLU A 220 1.83 26.28 -11.80
CA GLU A 220 2.82 27.07 -11.04
C GLU A 220 2.21 27.70 -9.77
N GLU A 221 0.91 27.99 -9.79
CA GLU A 221 0.10 28.50 -8.70
C GLU A 221 -0.09 27.50 -7.56
N CYS A 222 0.31 26.24 -7.77
CA CYS A 222 0.34 25.22 -6.73
C CYS A 222 1.56 25.33 -5.82
N ASN A 223 2.63 26.00 -6.24
CA ASN A 223 3.83 26.12 -5.41
C ASN A 223 3.51 26.68 -4.02
N ASP A 224 4.12 26.11 -3.00
CA ASP A 224 3.89 26.40 -1.57
C ASP A 224 2.51 26.01 -1.03
N LYS A 225 1.69 25.30 -1.81
CA LYS A 225 0.43 24.71 -1.34
C LYS A 225 0.60 23.26 -0.95
N ASP A 226 -0.21 22.84 0.01
CA ASP A 226 -0.22 21.48 0.51
C ASP A 226 -1.28 20.62 -0.19
N VAL A 227 -0.92 19.38 -0.42
CA VAL A 227 -1.78 18.35 -0.98
C VAL A 227 -1.79 17.13 -0.05
N ASN A 228 -2.99 16.63 0.24
CA ASN A 228 -3.20 15.40 0.98
C ASN A 228 -3.25 14.24 -0.01
N LEU A 229 -2.50 13.17 0.25
CA LEU A 229 -2.51 11.98 -0.59
C LEU A 229 -3.08 10.83 0.22
N GLU A 230 -4.10 10.17 -0.32
CA GLU A 230 -4.83 9.08 0.33
C GLU A 230 -4.68 7.82 -0.51
N ILE A 231 -4.20 6.73 0.07
CA ILE A 231 -4.02 5.46 -0.63
C ILE A 231 -5.24 4.58 -0.38
N TRP A 232 -5.71 3.94 -1.44
CA TRP A 232 -6.89 3.09 -1.43
C TRP A 232 -6.56 1.75 -2.05
N GLU A 233 -7.06 0.68 -1.43
CA GLU A 233 -7.09 -0.65 -2.02
C GLU A 233 -8.29 -0.73 -2.99
N ASP A 234 -8.07 -1.18 -4.23
CA ASP A 234 -9.14 -1.32 -5.23
C ASP A 234 -9.90 -2.64 -5.08
N ASP A 235 -10.58 -2.77 -3.94
CA ASP A 235 -11.45 -3.91 -3.70
C ASP A 235 -12.76 -3.73 -4.49
N SER A 236 -13.00 -4.64 -5.45
CA SER A 236 -14.13 -4.60 -6.40
C SER A 236 -15.54 -4.44 -5.79
N SER A 237 -15.70 -4.61 -4.48
CA SER A 237 -16.97 -4.43 -3.77
C SER A 237 -16.98 -3.38 -2.65
N ASP A 238 -15.83 -2.96 -2.11
CA ASP A 238 -15.74 -1.97 -1.03
C ASP A 238 -14.31 -1.41 -0.96
N PRO A 239 -13.98 -0.33 -1.70
CA PRO A 239 -12.63 0.22 -1.71
C PRO A 239 -12.26 0.72 -0.31
N ASP A 240 -11.24 0.09 0.29
CA ASP A 240 -10.81 0.40 1.65
C ASP A 240 -9.70 1.46 1.65
N LYS A 241 -9.93 2.52 2.43
CA LYS A 241 -8.94 3.57 2.64
C LYS A 241 -7.90 3.08 3.64
N LEU A 242 -6.63 3.07 3.24
CA LEU A 242 -5.51 2.84 4.15
C LEU A 242 -5.46 3.95 5.20
N ASN A 243 -5.09 3.59 6.45
CA ASN A 243 -4.83 4.56 7.52
C ASN A 243 -3.47 5.25 7.32
N TYR A 244 -3.23 5.73 6.11
CA TYR A 244 -2.04 6.43 5.66
C TYR A 244 -2.49 7.59 4.77
N SER A 245 -2.36 8.81 5.29
CA SER A 245 -2.74 10.04 4.58
C SER A 245 -1.67 11.11 4.76
N PRO A 246 -0.51 10.98 4.10
CA PRO A 246 0.55 11.96 4.19
C PRO A 246 0.17 13.25 3.46
N THR A 247 0.72 14.35 3.93
CA THR A 247 0.62 15.66 3.27
C THR A 247 1.98 16.03 2.67
N ALA A 248 2.00 16.57 1.46
CA ALA A 248 3.19 17.14 0.84
C ALA A 248 2.93 18.55 0.31
N THR A 249 3.98 19.37 0.33
CA THR A 249 3.96 20.71 -0.24
C THR A 249 4.49 20.69 -1.67
N PHE A 250 3.83 21.40 -2.57
CA PHE A 250 4.29 21.60 -3.93
C PHE A 250 5.58 22.44 -3.99
N VAL A 251 6.60 21.90 -4.66
CA VAL A 251 7.85 22.58 -4.99
C VAL A 251 8.15 22.40 -6.46
N ASN A 252 8.27 23.50 -7.20
CA ASN A 252 8.42 23.51 -8.66
C ASN A 252 7.34 22.69 -9.39
N GLY A 253 6.08 22.87 -8.98
CA GLY A 253 4.92 22.21 -9.59
C GLY A 253 4.79 20.73 -9.26
N LYS A 254 5.53 20.21 -8.28
CA LYS A 254 5.42 18.81 -7.82
C LYS A 254 5.31 18.69 -6.31
N ALA A 255 4.44 17.81 -5.84
CA ALA A 255 4.38 17.32 -4.47
C ALA A 255 4.66 15.82 -4.47
N ILE A 256 5.53 15.36 -3.57
CA ILE A 256 6.00 13.96 -3.54
C ILE A 256 5.98 13.45 -2.10
N VAL A 257 5.38 12.27 -1.90
CA VAL A 257 5.45 11.51 -0.64
C VAL A 257 5.96 10.10 -0.93
N SER A 258 6.57 9.46 0.06
CA SER A 258 7.02 8.08 -0.03
C SER A 258 6.16 7.17 0.82
N TRP A 259 5.76 6.02 0.28
CA TRP A 259 5.02 4.97 0.98
C TRP A 259 5.79 3.65 0.86
N ASP A 260 5.82 2.87 1.93
CA ASP A 260 6.31 1.50 1.87
C ASP A 260 5.14 0.60 1.50
N ALA A 261 5.22 -0.04 0.35
CA ALA A 261 4.12 -0.83 -0.19
C ALA A 261 3.73 -1.96 0.79
N GLU A 262 2.54 -1.93 1.35
CA GLU A 262 2.08 -2.99 2.27
C GLU A 262 1.30 -4.02 1.48
N TRP A 263 1.48 -5.30 1.81
CA TRP A 263 0.63 -6.35 1.25
C TRP A 263 -0.60 -6.51 2.13
N GLN A 264 -1.79 -6.30 1.56
CA GLN A 264 -3.06 -6.63 2.19
C GLN A 264 -3.76 -7.74 1.42
N CYS A 265 -4.64 -8.44 2.12
CA CYS A 265 -5.31 -9.60 1.55
C CYS A 265 -6.56 -9.14 0.81
N ASP A 266 -6.51 -9.07 -0.51
CA ASP A 266 -7.69 -8.83 -1.36
C ASP A 266 -8.71 -9.97 -1.14
N GLY A 267 -9.89 -9.62 -0.61
CA GLY A 267 -11.06 -10.50 -0.57
C GLY A 267 -11.11 -11.55 0.56
N PHE A 268 -11.55 -12.77 0.22
CA PHE A 268 -12.02 -13.75 1.21
C PHE A 268 -10.86 -14.46 1.92
N ASN A 269 -10.53 -14.00 3.13
CA ASN A 269 -9.60 -14.68 4.03
C ASN A 269 -10.24 -15.94 4.63
N LEU A 270 -9.83 -17.12 4.15
CA LEU A 270 -10.24 -18.40 4.71
C LEU A 270 -9.07 -19.07 5.45
N PHE A 271 -9.17 -19.15 6.77
CA PHE A 271 -8.15 -19.74 7.66
C PHE A 271 -6.78 -19.04 7.66
N GLY A 272 -6.72 -17.72 7.41
CA GLY A 272 -5.47 -16.96 7.38
C GLY A 272 -4.71 -17.08 6.06
N TYR A 273 -5.30 -17.72 5.06
CA TYR A 273 -4.77 -17.79 3.71
C TYR A 273 -5.59 -16.89 2.80
N CYS A 274 -4.87 -16.06 2.06
CA CYS A 274 -5.44 -15.27 0.98
C CYS A 274 -5.30 -16.05 -0.32
N PHE A 275 -6.41 -16.24 -1.02
CA PHE A 275 -6.47 -17.03 -2.25
C PHE A 275 -6.66 -16.18 -3.50
N SER A 276 -6.69 -14.86 -3.35
CA SER A 276 -6.99 -13.90 -4.42
C SER A 276 -5.72 -13.38 -5.09
N ASP A 277 -5.91 -12.55 -6.11
CA ASP A 277 -4.85 -11.84 -6.80
C ASP A 277 -4.10 -10.88 -5.83
N PRO A 278 -2.88 -10.43 -6.18
CA PRO A 278 -2.14 -9.49 -5.33
C PRO A 278 -2.91 -8.17 -5.23
N PRO A 279 -2.95 -7.52 -4.05
CA PRO A 279 -3.73 -6.30 -3.85
C PRO A 279 -3.30 -5.18 -4.82
N GLU A 280 -4.30 -4.54 -5.41
CA GLU A 280 -4.19 -3.37 -6.26
C GLU A 280 -4.38 -2.07 -5.46
N TYR A 281 -3.50 -1.10 -5.65
CA TYR A 281 -3.61 0.21 -5.03
C TYR A 281 -3.68 1.34 -6.05
N TYR A 282 -4.54 2.33 -5.75
CA TYR A 282 -4.51 3.66 -6.34
C TYR A 282 -4.40 4.70 -5.22
N PHE A 283 -4.09 5.96 -5.58
CA PHE A 283 -4.16 7.05 -4.62
C PHE A 283 -4.92 8.24 -5.16
N GLU A 284 -5.59 8.94 -4.25
CA GLU A 284 -6.24 10.21 -4.51
C GLU A 284 -5.43 11.34 -3.89
N SER A 285 -5.18 12.38 -4.67
CA SER A 285 -4.45 13.57 -4.26
C SER A 285 -5.41 14.75 -4.25
N SER A 286 -5.59 15.40 -3.10
CA SER A 286 -6.53 16.51 -2.92
C SER A 286 -5.86 17.74 -2.30
N LEU A 287 -6.15 18.94 -2.80
CA LEU A 287 -5.59 20.16 -2.21
C LEU A 287 -6.14 20.38 -0.80
N VAL A 288 -5.27 20.64 0.18
CA VAL A 288 -5.67 20.82 1.58
C VAL A 288 -6.57 22.05 1.77
N GLU A 289 -6.36 23.10 0.96
CA GLU A 289 -7.17 24.32 1.01
C GLU A 289 -8.55 24.17 0.33
N ASP A 290 -8.70 23.18 -0.57
CA ASP A 290 -9.92 22.92 -1.33
C ASP A 290 -9.97 21.45 -1.78
N ASN A 291 -10.52 20.59 -0.93
CA ASN A 291 -10.60 19.15 -1.20
C ASN A 291 -11.50 18.82 -2.41
N SER A 292 -12.27 19.77 -2.95
CA SER A 292 -13.01 19.55 -4.20
C SER A 292 -12.10 19.48 -5.43
N LYS A 293 -10.87 19.97 -5.30
CA LYS A 293 -9.80 19.83 -6.28
C LYS A 293 -8.98 18.60 -5.94
N SER A 294 -9.37 17.47 -6.52
CA SER A 294 -8.66 16.20 -6.40
C SER A 294 -8.35 15.58 -7.75
N ILE A 295 -7.36 14.68 -7.75
CA ILE A 295 -6.97 13.86 -8.90
C ILE A 295 -6.56 12.47 -8.42
N SER A 296 -6.85 11.43 -9.19
CA SER A 296 -6.51 10.04 -8.87
C SER A 296 -5.41 9.51 -9.80
N SER A 297 -4.60 8.58 -9.33
CA SER A 297 -3.49 7.96 -10.06
C SER A 297 -3.89 6.97 -11.17
N SER A 298 -5.14 7.00 -11.64
CA SER A 298 -5.82 5.98 -12.47
C SER A 298 -6.36 4.79 -11.65
N LYS A 299 -7.57 4.35 -12.00
CA LYS A 299 -8.27 3.14 -11.49
C LYS A 299 -8.43 2.08 -12.60
N ILE A 300 -7.56 2.14 -13.59
CA ILE A 300 -7.53 1.18 -14.67
C ILE A 300 -6.57 0.10 -14.18
N GLU A 301 -6.98 -1.16 -14.28
CA GLU A 301 -6.22 -2.34 -13.79
C GLU A 301 -4.74 -2.37 -14.27
N GLU A 302 -4.42 -1.74 -15.40
CA GLU A 302 -3.06 -1.62 -15.94
C GLU A 302 -2.20 -0.52 -15.29
N ASP A 303 -2.83 0.45 -14.61
CA ASP A 303 -2.21 1.62 -14.00
C ASP A 303 -2.20 1.59 -12.45
N GLU A 304 -2.81 0.56 -11.85
CA GLU A 304 -2.79 0.31 -10.41
C GLU A 304 -1.51 -0.36 -9.95
N LEU A 305 -1.07 -0.02 -8.74
CA LEU A 305 0.11 -0.64 -8.14
C LEU A 305 -0.28 -1.98 -7.52
N LYS A 306 0.23 -3.07 -8.09
CA LYS A 306 0.11 -4.42 -7.54
C LYS A 306 1.25 -4.69 -6.55
N VAL A 307 0.92 -5.07 -5.33
CA VAL A 307 1.93 -5.43 -4.32
C VAL A 307 2.03 -6.94 -4.22
N LEU A 308 3.19 -7.49 -4.53
CA LEU A 308 3.46 -8.92 -4.39
C LEU A 308 3.87 -9.22 -2.95
N ARG A 309 3.27 -10.25 -2.38
CA ARG A 309 3.72 -10.78 -1.10
C ARG A 309 5.14 -11.28 -1.25
N THR A 310 6.04 -10.74 -0.45
CA THR A 310 7.40 -11.28 -0.36
C THR A 310 7.34 -12.51 0.54
N GLU A 311 7.70 -13.68 0.00
CA GLU A 311 8.03 -14.81 0.87
C GLU A 311 9.23 -14.38 1.71
N PRO A 312 9.19 -14.50 3.06
CA PRO A 312 10.26 -13.99 3.90
C PRO A 312 11.60 -14.58 3.46
N VAL A 313 12.49 -13.71 2.98
CA VAL A 313 13.84 -14.06 2.50
C VAL A 313 14.85 -13.54 3.48
N CYS A 314 15.28 -14.45 4.35
CA CYS A 314 16.33 -14.14 5.29
C CYS A 314 17.65 -13.78 4.61
N GLY A 315 18.27 -12.69 5.05
CA GLY A 315 19.56 -12.20 4.58
C GLY A 315 19.47 -11.01 3.62
N ASN A 316 18.32 -10.33 3.52
CA ASN A 316 18.07 -9.28 2.54
C ASN A 316 18.12 -7.85 3.12
N GLN A 317 18.39 -7.74 4.43
CA GLN A 317 18.44 -6.51 5.24
C GLN A 317 17.07 -5.83 5.43
N ARG A 318 15.96 -6.57 5.36
CA ARG A 318 14.59 -6.08 5.59
C ARG A 318 13.85 -7.12 6.42
N ILE A 319 13.39 -6.71 7.61
CA ILE A 319 12.58 -7.60 8.47
C ILE A 319 11.19 -7.75 7.84
N GLU A 320 10.92 -8.91 7.25
CA GLU A 320 9.67 -9.24 6.57
C GLU A 320 8.67 -9.92 7.51
N SER A 321 7.40 -10.05 7.08
CA SER A 321 6.37 -10.68 7.89
C SER A 321 6.72 -12.14 8.21
N GLY A 322 6.92 -12.45 9.50
CA GLY A 322 7.36 -13.75 10.00
C GLY A 322 8.83 -13.81 10.43
N GLU A 323 9.60 -12.76 10.13
CA GLU A 323 10.97 -12.58 10.61
C GLU A 323 10.98 -11.77 11.92
N THR A 324 11.99 -12.00 12.76
CA THR A 324 12.24 -11.16 13.96
C THR A 324 13.50 -10.31 13.85
N CYS A 325 14.32 -10.57 12.82
CA CYS A 325 15.60 -9.93 12.53
C CYS A 325 16.03 -10.31 11.11
N ASP A 326 16.93 -9.53 10.48
CA ASP A 326 17.52 -9.87 9.18
C ASP A 326 19.05 -9.58 9.12
N PRO A 327 19.91 -10.62 9.02
CA PRO A 327 21.36 -10.44 8.98
C PRO A 327 21.83 -9.91 7.61
N PRO A 328 22.91 -9.12 7.51
CA PRO A 328 23.87 -8.80 8.56
C PRO A 328 23.57 -7.49 9.33
N SER A 329 22.41 -6.86 9.11
CA SER A 329 22.09 -5.56 9.70
C SER A 329 21.71 -5.64 11.18
N ASP A 330 21.17 -6.78 11.62
CA ASP A 330 20.64 -7.02 12.98
C ASP A 330 21.41 -8.08 13.77
N ASP A 331 22.74 -8.13 13.59
CA ASP A 331 23.56 -9.27 14.02
C ASP A 331 23.63 -9.49 15.54
N GLU A 332 23.48 -8.46 16.38
CA GLU A 332 23.57 -8.64 17.83
C GLU A 332 22.72 -7.62 18.60
N VAL A 333 21.75 -8.11 19.37
CA VAL A 333 20.85 -7.29 20.20
C VAL A 333 20.94 -7.72 21.66
N SER A 334 20.95 -6.75 22.58
CA SER A 334 20.90 -7.02 24.02
C SER A 334 19.60 -7.72 24.42
N CYS A 335 19.68 -8.68 25.32
CA CYS A 335 18.54 -9.42 25.85
C CYS A 335 18.73 -9.71 27.34
N GLN A 336 17.67 -10.17 28.01
CA GLN A 336 17.73 -10.71 29.36
C GLN A 336 17.22 -12.14 29.37
N THR A 337 17.90 -13.01 30.12
CA THR A 337 17.45 -14.39 30.35
C THR A 337 16.21 -14.40 31.26
N SER A 338 15.52 -15.54 31.35
CA SER A 338 14.40 -15.71 32.30
C SER A 338 14.81 -15.54 33.76
N GLU A 339 16.10 -15.67 34.06
CA GLU A 339 16.68 -15.51 35.40
C GLU A 339 17.16 -14.07 35.66
N GLY A 340 17.03 -13.18 34.67
CA GLY A 340 17.36 -11.75 34.80
C GLY A 340 18.81 -11.39 34.50
N TYR A 341 19.57 -12.30 33.89
CA TYR A 341 20.95 -12.03 33.46
C TYR A 341 20.96 -11.27 32.13
N ASP A 342 21.86 -10.29 32.02
CA ASP A 342 22.05 -9.54 30.79
C ASP A 342 22.87 -10.38 29.81
N GLY A 343 22.46 -10.39 28.53
CA GLY A 343 23.10 -11.16 27.48
C GLY A 343 22.93 -10.55 26.09
N THR A 344 23.37 -11.28 25.08
CA THR A 344 23.16 -10.92 23.67
C THR A 344 22.56 -12.08 22.89
N ARG A 345 21.76 -11.76 21.87
CA ARG A 345 21.20 -12.72 20.91
C ARG A 345 21.58 -12.31 19.49
N THR A 346 21.88 -13.31 18.68
CA THR A 346 22.33 -13.19 17.30
C THR A 346 21.21 -13.56 16.34
N CYS A 347 21.07 -12.80 15.26
CA CYS A 347 20.13 -13.18 14.21
C CYS A 347 20.62 -14.41 13.43
N LEU A 348 19.84 -15.49 13.41
CA LEU A 348 20.18 -16.71 12.67
C LEU A 348 19.80 -16.56 11.17
N ASN A 349 20.37 -17.42 10.31
CA ASN A 349 19.97 -17.53 8.89
C ASN A 349 18.51 -17.97 8.67
N SER A 350 17.77 -18.25 9.76
CA SER A 350 16.32 -18.48 9.75
C SER A 350 15.51 -17.24 10.09
N CYS A 351 16.17 -16.08 10.25
CA CYS A 351 15.58 -14.79 10.62
C CYS A 351 14.75 -14.84 11.91
N GLN A 352 15.27 -15.67 12.82
CA GLN A 352 14.85 -15.77 14.21
C GLN A 352 16.09 -15.49 15.05
N TYR A 353 15.94 -14.69 16.10
CA TYR A 353 16.99 -14.61 17.11
C TYR A 353 17.20 -15.99 17.76
N ASP A 354 18.45 -16.29 18.09
CA ASP A 354 18.76 -17.42 18.96
C ASP A 354 18.34 -17.15 20.42
N GLU A 355 18.63 -18.11 21.29
CA GLU A 355 18.46 -17.93 22.73
C GLU A 355 19.40 -16.85 23.25
N CYS A 356 18.95 -16.11 24.27
CA CYS A 356 19.77 -15.09 24.90
C CYS A 356 21.03 -15.74 25.51
N ASN A 357 22.19 -15.42 24.94
CA ASN A 357 23.48 -15.95 25.38
C ASN A 357 24.08 -15.02 26.42
N THR A 358 24.46 -15.56 27.57
CA THR A 358 25.06 -14.80 28.66
C THR A 358 26.19 -15.61 29.28
N ASP A 359 27.26 -14.92 29.68
CA ASP A 359 28.34 -15.48 30.49
C ASP A 359 28.04 -15.38 32.00
N GLN A 360 26.92 -14.74 32.39
CA GLN A 360 26.51 -14.54 33.78
C GLN A 360 25.71 -15.74 34.29
N PHE A 361 26.05 -16.26 35.46
CA PHE A 361 25.32 -17.33 36.12
C PHE A 361 25.66 -17.41 37.61
N CYS A 362 24.66 -17.78 38.41
CA CYS A 362 24.87 -18.04 39.83
C CYS A 362 25.88 -19.18 40.10
N GLY A 363 26.79 -18.94 41.02
CA GLY A 363 27.90 -19.79 41.46
C GLY A 363 29.23 -19.50 40.75
N ASP A 364 29.33 -18.40 39.98
CA ASP A 364 30.55 -18.01 39.27
C ASP A 364 31.56 -17.24 40.15
N GLY A 365 31.13 -16.81 41.35
CA GLY A 365 31.91 -16.06 42.32
C GLY A 365 31.92 -14.55 42.13
N GLU A 366 31.16 -14.01 41.16
CA GLU A 366 30.92 -12.58 40.96
C GLU A 366 29.45 -12.27 41.26
N VAL A 367 29.12 -11.01 41.60
CA VAL A 367 27.72 -10.57 41.75
C VAL A 367 27.39 -9.68 40.56
N ASN A 368 26.72 -10.23 39.56
CA ASN A 368 26.40 -9.57 38.31
C ASN A 368 24.95 -9.88 37.85
N GLY A 369 24.45 -9.15 36.86
CA GLY A 369 23.07 -9.32 36.38
C GLY A 369 21.99 -9.18 37.46
N GLY A 370 21.03 -10.12 37.47
CA GLY A 370 19.92 -10.21 38.43
C GLY A 370 20.26 -10.82 39.79
N GLU A 371 21.56 -11.06 40.06
CA GLU A 371 22.00 -11.72 41.28
C GLU A 371 21.83 -10.82 42.49
N ASN A 372 21.13 -11.35 43.48
CA ASN A 372 21.04 -10.76 44.79
C ASN A 372 21.03 -11.84 45.85
N CYS A 373 21.13 -11.39 47.09
CA CYS A 373 21.00 -12.14 48.31
C CYS A 373 19.87 -13.21 48.35
N ILE A 374 18.75 -12.99 47.64
CA ILE A 374 17.60 -13.90 47.59
C ILE A 374 17.71 -14.85 46.40
N THR A 375 18.13 -14.35 45.23
CA THR A 375 18.15 -15.11 43.96
C THR A 375 19.43 -15.93 43.76
N CYS A 376 20.57 -15.46 44.26
CA CYS A 376 21.86 -16.15 44.23
C CYS A 376 22.68 -15.91 45.52
N PRO A 377 22.37 -16.63 46.62
CA PRO A 377 23.09 -16.49 47.89
C PRO A 377 24.53 -17.01 47.85
N GLU A 378 24.87 -17.83 46.85
CA GLU A 378 26.18 -18.46 46.69
C GLU A 378 27.26 -17.42 46.37
N ASP A 379 26.95 -16.42 45.55
CA ASP A 379 27.87 -15.33 45.20
C ASP A 379 27.62 -14.06 46.04
N ALA A 380 26.36 -13.75 46.38
CA ALA A 380 26.01 -12.54 47.16
C ALA A 380 26.29 -12.65 48.67
N GLY A 381 26.58 -13.85 49.18
CA GLY A 381 26.90 -14.11 50.59
C GLY A 381 25.70 -14.18 51.54
N GLN A 382 25.96 -14.38 52.85
CA GLN A 382 24.91 -14.48 53.88
C GLN A 382 24.22 -13.13 54.12
N CYS A 383 22.92 -13.08 53.88
CA CYS A 383 22.10 -11.90 54.09
C CYS A 383 21.77 -11.70 55.58
N PRO A 384 21.98 -10.50 56.15
CA PRO A 384 21.26 -10.09 57.36
C PRO A 384 19.76 -10.00 57.02
N GLN A 385 18.86 -10.59 57.82
CA GLN A 385 17.42 -10.56 57.53
C GLN A 385 16.78 -9.19 57.80
N CYS A 386 17.49 -8.28 58.48
CA CYS A 386 17.19 -6.86 58.57
C CYS A 386 18.44 -6.11 59.06
N THR A 387 18.56 -4.82 58.74
CA THR A 387 19.63 -3.94 59.27
C THR A 387 19.08 -2.73 60.00
N LEU A 388 17.82 -2.37 59.73
CA LEU A 388 17.05 -1.32 60.37
C LEU A 388 15.65 -1.85 60.69
N ASP A 389 14.99 -1.26 61.69
CA ASP A 389 13.61 -1.62 62.05
C ASP A 389 12.63 -1.45 60.86
N SER A 390 12.91 -0.49 59.97
CA SER A 390 12.11 -0.28 58.75
C SER A 390 12.18 -1.43 57.75
N ASP A 391 13.23 -2.26 57.81
CA ASP A 391 13.38 -3.42 56.94
C ASP A 391 12.41 -4.55 57.36
N CYS A 392 11.89 -4.47 58.58
CA CYS A 392 10.94 -5.41 59.16
C CYS A 392 9.48 -4.93 59.10
N ASP A 393 9.21 -3.72 58.64
CA ASP A 393 7.84 -3.19 58.65
C ASP A 393 7.01 -3.83 57.53
N ASP A 394 6.19 -4.82 57.87
CA ASP A 394 5.24 -5.48 56.96
C ASP A 394 3.96 -4.64 56.73
N ASN A 395 3.91 -3.42 57.26
CA ASN A 395 2.74 -2.53 57.32
C ASN A 395 1.53 -3.14 58.02
N ASN A 396 1.69 -4.22 58.79
CA ASN A 396 0.60 -4.82 59.52
C ASN A 396 0.35 -4.05 60.82
N ILE A 397 -0.67 -3.20 60.82
CA ILE A 397 -1.01 -2.37 61.98
C ILE A 397 -1.41 -3.24 63.19
N CYS A 398 -1.80 -4.51 62.97
CA CYS A 398 -2.35 -5.39 63.99
C CYS A 398 -1.31 -6.10 64.86
N ASN A 399 -0.12 -6.41 64.37
CA ASN A 399 0.99 -6.92 65.20
C ASN A 399 1.85 -5.78 65.76
N GLY A 400 1.63 -4.54 65.33
CA GLY A 400 2.35 -3.36 65.81
C GLY A 400 3.75 -3.26 65.22
N GLN A 401 4.41 -2.11 65.41
CA GLN A 401 5.71 -1.82 64.78
C GLN A 401 6.75 -2.90 65.07
N GLU A 402 7.19 -3.60 64.02
CA GLU A 402 8.20 -4.64 64.08
C GLU A 402 9.61 -4.01 64.23
N THR A 403 10.51 -4.71 64.92
CA THR A 403 11.89 -4.23 65.15
C THR A 403 12.90 -5.29 64.74
N CYS A 404 14.04 -4.84 64.24
CA CYS A 404 15.15 -5.71 63.89
C CYS A 404 15.98 -6.02 65.14
N ASP A 405 16.08 -7.29 65.52
CA ASP A 405 16.87 -7.67 66.68
C ASP A 405 18.38 -7.69 66.41
N VAL A 406 19.16 -7.93 67.46
CA VAL A 406 20.63 -7.92 67.40
C VAL A 406 21.24 -9.06 66.56
N ASP A 407 20.46 -10.10 66.27
CA ASP A 407 20.84 -11.22 65.41
C ASP A 407 20.34 -11.00 63.96
N GLY A 408 19.75 -9.82 63.69
CA GLY A 408 19.25 -9.42 62.39
C GLY A 408 17.95 -10.12 62.02
N GLN A 409 17.11 -10.53 62.99
CA GLN A 409 15.77 -11.11 62.76
C GLN A 409 14.66 -10.11 63.07
N CYS A 410 13.59 -10.14 62.27
CA CYS A 410 12.41 -9.31 62.51
C CYS A 410 11.58 -9.87 63.66
N VAL A 411 11.35 -9.03 64.66
CA VAL A 411 10.55 -9.34 65.84
C VAL A 411 9.29 -8.50 65.80
N SER A 412 8.14 -9.16 65.83
CA SER A 412 6.84 -8.51 65.79
C SER A 412 6.60 -7.61 67.01
N GLY A 413 5.85 -6.53 66.79
CA GLY A 413 5.54 -5.54 67.80
C GLY A 413 4.49 -5.99 68.83
N THR A 414 3.90 -5.02 69.54
CA THR A 414 2.79 -5.29 70.45
C THR A 414 1.48 -5.33 69.68
N GLN A 415 0.79 -6.48 69.73
CA GLN A 415 -0.48 -6.70 69.05
C GLN A 415 -1.56 -5.67 69.45
N LEU A 416 -2.19 -5.03 68.45
CA LEU A 416 -3.32 -4.13 68.62
C LEU A 416 -4.55 -4.89 69.14
N GLN A 417 -5.13 -4.44 70.25
CA GLN A 417 -6.28 -5.09 70.89
C GLN A 417 -7.60 -4.40 70.46
N CYS A 418 -8.36 -5.02 69.55
CA CYS A 418 -9.63 -4.50 69.03
C CYS A 418 -10.89 -4.90 69.84
N GLY A 419 -10.71 -5.36 71.09
CA GLY A 419 -11.83 -5.77 71.94
C GLY A 419 -12.56 -7.02 71.39
N VAL A 420 -13.82 -6.88 71.01
CA VAL A 420 -14.66 -7.97 70.46
C VAL A 420 -14.57 -8.08 68.93
N TYR A 421 -13.87 -7.13 68.29
CA TYR A 421 -13.77 -7.02 66.83
C TYR A 421 -12.44 -7.59 66.32
N GLN A 422 -12.43 -7.99 65.04
CA GLN A 422 -11.24 -8.48 64.35
C GLN A 422 -10.37 -7.29 63.90
N CYS A 423 -9.04 -7.45 63.98
CA CYS A 423 -8.09 -6.48 63.44
C CYS A 423 -7.70 -6.88 62.01
N TYR A 424 -7.68 -5.93 61.08
CA TYR A 424 -7.28 -6.13 59.69
C TYR A 424 -5.90 -5.47 59.45
N PRO A 425 -4.93 -6.20 58.87
CA PRO A 425 -3.54 -5.74 58.77
C PRO A 425 -3.36 -4.33 58.21
N ASP A 426 -4.14 -3.96 57.18
CA ASP A 426 -3.95 -2.71 56.46
C ASP A 426 -4.67 -1.50 57.09
N THR A 427 -5.73 -1.74 57.89
CA THR A 427 -6.66 -0.69 58.35
C THR A 427 -6.88 -0.65 59.85
N GLY A 428 -6.40 -1.64 60.59
CA GLY A 428 -6.55 -1.71 62.05
C GLY A 428 -7.92 -2.28 62.46
N CYS A 429 -8.53 -1.70 63.50
CA CYS A 429 -9.81 -2.17 64.02
C CYS A 429 -10.97 -1.56 63.21
N GLY A 430 -11.79 -2.37 62.53
CA GLY A 430 -12.96 -1.86 61.82
C GLY A 430 -14.14 -1.56 62.74
N PHE A 431 -14.74 -0.37 62.58
CA PHE A 431 -15.89 0.09 63.35
C PHE A 431 -16.95 0.77 62.48
N CYS A 432 -18.08 0.08 62.28
CA CYS A 432 -19.22 0.63 61.55
C CYS A 432 -19.69 1.99 62.11
N GLY A 433 -19.71 3.02 61.27
CA GLY A 433 -20.12 4.39 61.62
C GLY A 433 -18.97 5.32 62.05
N ASP A 434 -17.73 4.95 61.78
CA ASP A 434 -16.55 5.81 61.98
C ASP A 434 -16.29 6.75 60.78
N GLY A 435 -17.01 6.58 59.67
CA GLY A 435 -16.91 7.39 58.46
C GLY A 435 -15.94 6.84 57.41
N GLU A 436 -15.38 5.64 57.58
CA GLU A 436 -14.46 4.99 56.64
C GLU A 436 -14.88 3.54 56.36
N VAL A 437 -15.11 3.16 55.10
CA VAL A 437 -15.40 1.75 54.76
C VAL A 437 -14.12 0.93 54.89
N ASN A 438 -13.98 0.16 55.95
CA ASN A 438 -12.78 -0.64 56.23
C ASN A 438 -13.11 -2.04 56.80
N GLY A 439 -12.10 -2.92 56.87
CA GLY A 439 -12.30 -4.32 57.29
C GLY A 439 -13.31 -5.10 56.43
N ASP A 440 -14.32 -5.70 57.07
CA ASP A 440 -15.41 -6.46 56.41
C ASP A 440 -16.66 -5.61 56.09
N GLU A 441 -16.60 -4.29 56.29
CA GLU A 441 -17.72 -3.38 56.02
C GLU A 441 -17.93 -3.23 54.52
N GLN A 442 -19.20 -3.27 54.09
CA GLN A 442 -19.52 -3.06 52.67
C GLN A 442 -19.87 -1.60 52.36
N CYS A 443 -20.01 -0.75 53.40
CA CYS A 443 -20.53 0.61 53.35
C CYS A 443 -20.61 1.23 54.76
N GLU A 444 -20.81 2.55 54.81
CA GLU A 444 -21.06 3.27 56.05
C GLU A 444 -22.56 3.50 56.34
N ILE A 445 -22.90 3.70 57.61
CA ILE A 445 -24.30 3.98 58.02
C ILE A 445 -24.76 5.30 57.37
N GLY A 446 -25.74 5.21 56.48
CA GLY A 446 -26.31 6.35 55.76
C GLY A 446 -25.85 6.48 54.30
N ASP A 447 -24.93 5.64 53.84
CA ASP A 447 -24.62 5.54 52.41
C ASP A 447 -25.81 5.01 51.62
N SER A 448 -26.06 5.58 50.44
CA SER A 448 -27.08 5.13 49.50
C SER A 448 -26.52 4.95 48.09
N ARG A 449 -26.97 3.91 47.40
CA ARG A 449 -26.57 3.59 46.02
C ARG A 449 -27.80 3.34 45.16
N LEU A 450 -27.79 3.84 43.92
CA LEU A 450 -28.86 3.66 42.94
C LEU A 450 -28.77 2.27 42.30
N CYS A 451 -29.87 1.53 42.32
CA CYS A 451 -30.03 0.26 41.63
C CYS A 451 -30.40 0.55 40.17
N LEU A 452 -29.45 0.36 39.25
CA LEU A 452 -29.75 0.36 37.82
C LEU A 452 -30.27 -1.02 37.42
N SER A 453 -31.43 -1.06 36.77
CA SER A 453 -31.98 -2.31 36.24
C SER A 453 -31.16 -2.76 35.03
N ASP A 454 -30.10 -3.53 35.26
CA ASP A 454 -29.36 -4.17 34.17
C ASP A 454 -30.24 -5.25 33.53
N GLY A 455 -30.78 -4.91 32.37
CA GLY A 455 -31.28 -5.90 31.43
C GLY A 455 -30.11 -6.68 30.87
N THR A 456 -29.83 -7.88 31.41
CA THR A 456 -29.71 -9.15 30.67
C THR A 456 -29.06 -10.25 31.52
N SER A 457 -29.73 -11.41 31.57
CA SER A 457 -29.25 -12.71 31.03
C SER A 457 -29.87 -13.90 31.78
N GLY A 458 -30.33 -14.90 31.00
CA GLY A 458 -30.67 -16.23 31.53
C GLY A 458 -31.82 -16.97 30.83
N ASP A 459 -31.54 -17.49 29.63
CA ASP A 459 -32.09 -18.71 29.02
C ASP A 459 -33.61 -19.00 28.98
N ALA A 460 -34.17 -19.00 27.76
CA ALA A 460 -34.71 -20.20 27.09
C ALA A 460 -35.46 -19.87 25.78
N GLY A 461 -34.96 -20.41 24.67
CA GLY A 461 -35.74 -20.99 23.56
C GLY A 461 -36.87 -20.21 22.85
N GLY A 462 -36.67 -19.99 21.54
CA GLY A 462 -37.68 -20.37 20.55
C GLY A 462 -38.58 -19.28 19.95
N LEU A 463 -38.33 -19.03 18.66
CA LEU A 463 -39.27 -18.69 17.57
C LEU A 463 -40.21 -17.48 17.71
N GLY A 464 -40.12 -16.58 16.72
CA GLY A 464 -41.25 -15.79 16.22
C GLY A 464 -41.01 -14.29 16.23
N GLY A 465 -40.89 -13.69 15.05
CA GLY A 465 -40.76 -12.25 14.90
C GLY A 465 -42.04 -11.47 15.23
N PHE A 466 -41.90 -10.17 15.46
CA PHE A 466 -42.85 -9.11 15.05
C PHE A 466 -42.23 -7.73 15.36
N SER A 467 -42.71 -6.74 14.62
CA SER A 467 -42.28 -5.35 14.52
C SER A 467 -42.70 -4.47 15.72
N GLY A 468 -41.83 -3.50 16.08
CA GLY A 468 -42.12 -2.15 16.60
C GLY A 468 -42.80 -1.94 17.96
N MET A 469 -42.15 -1.17 18.88
CA MET A 469 -42.71 -0.02 19.64
C MET A 469 -41.78 0.48 20.77
N ALA A 470 -41.63 1.82 20.84
CA ALA A 470 -41.35 2.79 21.93
C ALA A 470 -40.45 2.45 23.17
N PRO A 471 -39.64 3.40 23.67
CA PRO A 471 -38.92 3.27 24.93
C PRO A 471 -39.83 3.61 26.13
N GLY A 472 -39.85 2.73 27.14
CA GLY A 472 -40.52 2.92 28.44
C GLY A 472 -39.55 3.35 29.54
N SER A 473 -40.05 4.11 30.52
CA SER A 473 -39.30 4.63 31.68
C SER A 473 -38.90 3.52 32.64
N GLY A 474 -37.62 3.45 33.02
CA GLY A 474 -37.12 2.62 34.11
C GLY A 474 -37.44 3.25 35.47
N ASN A 475 -37.83 2.41 36.43
CA ASN A 475 -37.95 2.77 37.85
C ASN A 475 -36.65 2.38 38.55
N ASP A 476 -35.83 3.36 38.90
CA ASP A 476 -34.62 3.15 39.70
C ASP A 476 -34.99 3.16 41.20
N GLY A 477 -34.55 2.15 41.94
CA GLY A 477 -34.65 2.10 43.41
C GLY A 477 -33.31 2.44 44.07
N THR A 478 -33.30 2.68 45.39
CA THR A 478 -32.05 2.90 46.15
C THR A 478 -31.87 1.85 47.23
N GLN A 479 -30.66 1.30 47.35
CA GLN A 479 -30.23 0.56 48.55
C GLN A 479 -29.65 1.53 49.57
N THR A 480 -29.85 1.23 50.84
CA THR A 480 -29.29 2.00 51.97
C THR A 480 -28.60 1.05 52.93
N CYS A 481 -27.48 1.48 53.50
CA CYS A 481 -26.78 0.64 54.48
C CYS A 481 -27.38 0.68 55.88
N THR A 482 -27.46 -0.51 56.48
CA THR A 482 -28.03 -0.70 57.81
C THR A 482 -26.98 -0.57 58.90
N ALA A 483 -27.43 -0.62 60.15
CA ALA A 483 -26.57 -0.65 61.33
C ALA A 483 -25.66 -1.91 61.42
N GLN A 484 -25.75 -2.85 60.47
CA GLN A 484 -24.85 -4.00 60.35
C GLN A 484 -23.83 -3.82 59.20
N CYS A 485 -23.73 -2.64 58.59
CA CYS A 485 -22.79 -2.30 57.52
C CYS A 485 -22.82 -3.27 56.31
N THR A 486 -24.02 -3.77 56.00
CA THR A 486 -24.35 -4.50 54.76
C THR A 486 -25.43 -3.76 54.00
N TRP A 487 -25.40 -3.85 52.67
CA TRP A 487 -26.44 -3.29 51.81
C TRP A 487 -27.76 -4.07 51.98
N ASP A 488 -28.84 -3.36 52.31
CA ASP A 488 -30.19 -3.94 52.35
C ASP A 488 -30.86 -3.86 50.96
N GLU A 489 -31.77 -4.81 50.69
CA GLU A 489 -32.44 -5.04 49.40
C GLU A 489 -33.04 -3.75 48.76
N CYS A 490 -33.03 -3.65 47.41
CA CYS A 490 -33.59 -2.48 46.71
C CYS A 490 -35.08 -2.36 46.99
N VAL A 491 -35.49 -1.25 47.62
CA VAL A 491 -36.90 -0.91 47.79
C VAL A 491 -37.28 0.11 46.71
N ALA A 492 -38.33 -0.19 45.94
CA ALA A 492 -38.85 0.73 44.93
C ALA A 492 -39.47 1.96 45.62
N ASP A 493 -39.11 3.15 45.15
CA ASP A 493 -39.73 4.42 45.59
C ASP A 493 -41.21 4.42 45.10
N PRO A 494 -42.21 4.62 45.99
CA PRO A 494 -43.62 4.49 45.63
C PRO A 494 -44.18 5.55 44.68
#